data_AF-A0A7V7BQ39-F1
#
_entry.id   AF-A0A7V7BQ39-F1
#
_cell.length_a   1.000
_cell.length_b   1.000
_cell.length_c   1.000
_cell.angle_alpha   90.00
_cell.angle_beta   90.00
_cell.angle_gamma   90.00
#
_symmetry.space_group_name_H-M   'P 1'
#
loop_
_entity.id
_entity.type
_entity.pdbx_description
1 polymer ?
#
loop_
_entity_poly.entity_id
_entity_poly.type
_entity_poly.pdbx_seq_one_letter_code
_entity_poly.pdbx_strand_id
1 'polypeptide(L)'
;MRTTYLVCYDIANDKRLRKTFKVCSNFGNHLQYSIFECDLTPAEKVELEMALSAVINHDEDQVLFVSLGPAEGRGDRVITALGLPYIRLDAPCYVV
;
A
#
# COMPACT_ATOMS: atom_id res chain seq x y z
N MET A 1 -4.15 -16.80 -5.24
CA MET A 1 -4.86 -16.16 -4.11
C MET A 1 -4.13 -14.86 -3.78
N ARG A 2 -4.83 -13.73 -3.82
CA ARG A 2 -4.28 -12.41 -3.47
C ARG A 2 -4.56 -12.11 -2.00
N THR A 3 -3.69 -11.34 -1.37
CA THR A 3 -3.81 -10.83 -0.01
C THR A 3 -3.83 -9.31 -0.07
N THR A 4 -4.74 -8.67 0.64
CA THR A 4 -4.77 -7.20 0.70
C THR A 4 -3.80 -6.72 1.77
N TYR A 5 -3.02 -5.70 1.42
CA TYR A 5 -2.12 -5.03 2.33
C TYR A 5 -2.46 -3.54 2.40
N LEU A 6 -2.43 -2.97 3.61
CA LEU A 6 -2.16 -1.55 3.75
C LEU A 6 -0.65 -1.34 3.70
N VAL A 7 -0.21 -0.54 2.75
CA VAL A 7 1.17 -0.11 2.60
C VAL A 7 1.26 1.30 3.13
N CYS A 8 1.82 1.44 4.32
CA CYS A 8 1.97 2.73 5.00
C CYS A 8 3.43 3.15 4.93
N TYR A 9 3.72 4.41 4.60
CA TYR A 9 5.10 4.89 4.56
C TYR A 9 5.29 6.21 5.31
N ASP A 10 6.42 6.31 6.00
CA ASP A 10 6.92 7.55 6.59
C ASP A 10 8.30 7.84 5.97
N ILE A 11 8.38 8.87 5.13
CA ILE A 11 9.55 9.15 4.29
C ILE A 11 10.04 10.56 4.61
N ALA A 12 11.25 10.66 5.15
CA ALA A 12 11.79 11.93 5.67
C ALA A 12 12.15 12.94 4.58
N ASN A 13 12.36 12.48 3.34
CA ASN A 13 12.81 13.32 2.23
C ASN A 13 11.76 13.46 1.12
N ASP A 14 11.38 14.69 0.78
CA ASP A 14 10.39 15.00 -0.25
C ASP A 14 10.68 14.40 -1.65
N LYS A 15 11.95 14.26 -2.03
CA LYS A 15 12.29 13.67 -3.34
C LYS A 15 12.07 12.16 -3.33
N ARG A 16 12.45 11.48 -2.25
CA ARG A 16 12.17 10.05 -2.06
C ARG A 16 10.67 9.81 -1.90
N LEU A 17 9.97 10.65 -1.13
CA LEU A 17 8.52 10.57 -0.96
C LEU A 17 7.76 10.55 -2.30
N ARG A 18 8.11 11.47 -3.22
CA ARG A 18 7.52 11.50 -4.57
C ARG A 18 7.82 10.24 -5.39
N LYS A 19 8.97 9.60 -5.18
CA LYS A 19 9.32 8.34 -5.84
C LYS A 19 8.58 7.16 -5.19
N THR A 20 8.54 7.08 -3.87
CA THR A 20 7.79 6.09 -3.09
C THR A 20 6.31 6.09 -3.50
N PHE A 21 5.69 7.27 -3.59
CA PHE A 21 4.32 7.42 -4.07
C PHE A 21 4.12 6.80 -5.46
N LYS A 22 5.03 7.10 -6.41
CA LYS A 22 4.97 6.56 -7.77
C LYS A 22 5.15 5.05 -7.82
N VAL A 23 6.00 4.50 -6.95
CA VAL A 23 6.15 3.05 -6.83
C VAL A 23 4.84 2.46 -6.36
N CYS A 24 4.28 2.90 -5.23
CA CYS A 24 3.05 2.36 -4.68
C CYS A 24 1.85 2.50 -5.63
N SER A 25 1.76 3.59 -6.41
CA SER A 25 0.67 3.79 -7.38
C SER A 25 0.61 2.77 -8.50
N ASN A 26 1.69 2.02 -8.74
CA ASN A 26 1.69 0.93 -9.74
C ASN A 26 1.11 -0.38 -9.19
N PHE A 27 0.95 -0.49 -7.86
CA PHE A 27 0.58 -1.75 -7.19
C PHE A 27 -0.76 -1.67 -6.43
N GLY A 28 -1.37 -0.50 -6.31
CA GLY A 28 -2.61 -0.35 -5.56
C GLY A 28 -3.20 1.05 -5.58
N ASN A 29 -4.25 1.21 -4.77
CA ASN A 29 -5.04 2.42 -4.69
C ASN A 29 -4.52 3.36 -3.59
N HIS A 30 -4.43 4.65 -3.89
CA HIS A 30 -4.06 5.68 -2.92
C HIS A 30 -5.23 5.97 -1.98
N LEU A 31 -5.05 5.75 -0.67
CA LEU A 31 -6.10 5.96 0.34
C LEU A 31 -5.92 7.26 1.12
N GLN A 32 -4.70 7.53 1.57
CA GLN A 32 -4.32 8.74 2.30
C GLN A 32 -2.91 9.15 1.91
N TYR A 33 -2.48 10.36 2.28
CA TYR A 33 -1.17 10.91 1.93
C TYR A 33 -0.01 9.90 1.97
N SER A 34 -0.01 9.05 3.01
CA SER A 34 1.02 8.05 3.27
C SER A 34 0.52 6.60 3.30
N ILE A 35 -0.66 6.30 2.75
CA ILE A 35 -1.27 4.97 2.82
C ILE A 35 -1.82 4.55 1.46
N PHE A 36 -1.46 3.34 1.02
CA PHE A 36 -2.02 2.64 -0.13
C PHE A 36 -2.70 1.34 0.30
N GLU A 37 -3.76 0.95 -0.41
CA GLU A 37 -4.34 -0.39 -0.35
C GLU A 37 -3.94 -1.17 -1.60
N CYS A 38 -3.24 -2.28 -1.40
CA CYS A 38 -2.73 -3.12 -2.48
C CYS A 38 -3.23 -4.56 -2.33
N ASP A 39 -3.94 -5.06 -3.33
CA ASP A 39 -4.24 -6.49 -3.44
C ASP A 39 -3.07 -7.17 -4.15
N LEU A 40 -2.28 -7.97 -3.44
CA LEU A 40 -1.02 -8.52 -3.95
C LEU A 40 -1.01 -10.04 -3.92
N THR A 41 -0.52 -10.66 -5.00
CA THR A 41 0.02 -12.02 -4.95
C THR A 41 1.36 -12.03 -4.19
N PRO A 42 1.84 -13.21 -3.75
CA PRO A 42 3.15 -13.31 -3.11
C PRO A 42 4.30 -12.76 -3.98
N ALA A 43 4.23 -12.92 -5.30
CA ALA A 43 5.24 -12.42 -6.23
C ALA A 43 5.20 -10.89 -6.33
N GLU A 44 4.02 -10.29 -6.53
CA GLU A 44 3.87 -8.83 -6.60
C GLU A 44 4.26 -8.15 -5.28
N LYS A 45 4.05 -8.82 -4.13
CA LYS A 45 4.52 -8.31 -2.84
C LYS A 45 6.05 -8.20 -2.80
N VAL A 46 6.76 -9.24 -3.24
CA VAL A 46 8.23 -9.22 -3.30
C VAL A 46 8.70 -8.15 -4.29
N GLU A 47 8.04 -8.02 -5.44
CA GLU A 47 8.35 -6.99 -6.42
C GLU A 47 8.20 -5.57 -5.85
N LEU A 48 7.09 -5.30 -5.15
CA LEU A 48 6.85 -4.03 -4.48
C LEU A 48 7.90 -3.76 -3.38
N GLU A 49 8.24 -4.75 -2.57
CA GLU A 49 9.29 -4.64 -1.54
C GLU A 49 10.65 -4.31 -2.15
N MET A 50 11.03 -4.97 -3.25
CA MET A 50 12.28 -4.68 -3.97
C MET A 50 12.28 -3.28 -4.57
N ALA A 51 11.19 -2.87 -5.21
CA ALA A 51 11.05 -1.55 -5.83
C ALA A 51 11.13 -0.42 -4.79
N LEU A 52 10.49 -0.61 -3.64
CA LEU A 52 10.55 0.34 -2.53
C LEU A 52 11.93 0.38 -1.88
N SER A 53 12.55 -0.78 -1.64
CA SER A 53 13.89 -0.88 -1.06
C SER A 53 14.95 -0.15 -1.89
N ALA A 54 14.79 -0.09 -3.21
CA ALA A 54 15.67 0.66 -4.11
C ALA A 54 15.48 2.18 -4.07
N VAL A 55 14.37 2.67 -3.48
CA VAL A 55 13.99 4.08 -3.46
C VAL A 55 14.17 4.73 -2.08
N ILE A 56 13.87 3.99 -1.01
CA ILE A 56 13.92 4.50 0.36
C ILE A 56 15.35 4.55 0.90
N ASN A 57 15.56 5.38 1.92
CA ASN A 57 16.74 5.31 2.76
C ASN A 57 16.40 4.50 4.03
N HIS A 58 17.01 3.33 4.19
CA HIS A 58 16.72 2.42 5.31
C HIS A 58 17.06 2.98 6.70
N ASP A 59 17.88 4.04 6.78
CA ASP A 59 18.23 4.70 8.05
C ASP A 59 17.27 5.84 8.43
N GLU A 60 16.47 6.34 7.48
CA GLU A 60 15.64 7.55 7.67
C GLU A 60 14.15 7.33 7.38
N ASP A 61 13.83 6.29 6.61
CA ASP A 61 12.49 6.04 6.07
C ASP A 61 11.95 4.71 6.59
N GLN A 62 10.63 4.61 6.71
CA GLN A 62 9.95 3.39 7.10
C GLN A 62 8.79 3.08 6.14
N VAL A 63 8.67 1.81 5.76
CA VAL A 63 7.47 1.29 5.09
C VAL A 63 6.95 0.09 5.88
N LEU A 64 5.65 0.09 6.16
CA LEU A 64 4.93 -0.99 6.85
C LEU A 64 3.96 -1.66 5.88
N PHE A 65 3.93 -2.99 5.94
CA PHE A 65 2.96 -3.82 5.24
C PHE A 65 2.03 -4.48 6.25
N VAL A 66 0.78 -4.02 6.32
CA VAL A 66 -0.24 -4.58 7.21
C VAL A 66 -1.14 -5.50 6.39
N SER A 67 -1.00 -6.81 6.58
CA SER A 67 -1.89 -7.79 5.94
C SER A 67 -3.29 -7.70 6.53
N LEU A 68 -4.28 -7.48 5.69
CA LEU A 68 -5.70 -7.54 6.05
C LEU A 68 -6.32 -8.90 5.72
N GLY A 69 -5.51 -9.88 5.30
CA GLY A 69 -5.93 -11.21 4.92
C GLY A 69 -6.29 -11.37 3.44
N PRO A 70 -6.92 -12.50 3.07
CA PRO A 70 -7.31 -12.80 1.69
C PRO A 70 -8.12 -11.67 1.04
N ALA A 71 -7.84 -11.38 -0.23
CA ALA A 71 -8.67 -10.48 -1.03
C ALA A 71 -10.03 -11.14 -1.37
N GLU A 72 -10.02 -12.46 -1.53
CA GLU A 72 -11.21 -13.31 -1.72
C GLU A 72 -11.78 -13.69 -0.35
N GLY A 73 -13.01 -13.27 -0.05
CA GLY A 73 -13.57 -13.36 1.31
C GLY A 73 -13.52 -12.00 2.02
N ARG A 74 -14.16 -11.00 1.42
CA ARG A 74 -14.31 -9.59 1.85
C ARG A 74 -15.08 -9.39 3.18
N GLY A 75 -15.10 -10.37 4.10
CA GLY A 75 -15.76 -10.24 5.41
C GLY A 75 -15.25 -9.03 6.21
N ASP A 76 -16.03 -8.61 7.22
CA ASP A 76 -15.95 -7.35 7.98
C ASP A 76 -14.53 -6.88 8.35
N ARG A 77 -13.81 -6.32 7.39
CA ARG A 77 -12.66 -5.48 7.67
C ARG A 77 -13.17 -4.17 8.22
N VAL A 78 -12.98 -3.99 9.51
CA VAL A 78 -13.36 -2.76 10.21
C VAL A 78 -12.24 -1.74 10.02
N ILE A 79 -12.13 -1.18 8.81
CA ILE A 79 -11.38 0.07 8.62
C ILE A 79 -12.30 1.20 9.07
N THR A 80 -12.01 1.78 10.22
CA THR A 80 -12.71 2.96 10.75
C THR A 80 -11.88 4.21 10.50
N ALA A 81 -12.57 5.33 10.31
CA ALA A 81 -11.95 6.64 10.16
C ALA A 81 -12.61 7.62 11.11
N LEU A 82 -11.84 8.63 11.54
CA LEU A 82 -12.33 9.78 12.28
C LEU A 82 -12.20 11.02 11.39
N GLY A 83 -13.26 11.84 11.31
CA GLY A 83 -13.31 12.99 10.40
C GLY A 83 -13.97 12.63 9.07
N LEU A 84 -13.22 12.69 7.96
CA LEU A 84 -13.74 12.24 6.66
C LEU A 84 -13.94 10.72 6.67
N PRO A 85 -15.04 10.20 6.09
CA PRO A 85 -15.30 8.76 6.07
C PRO A 85 -14.26 8.04 5.21
N TYR A 86 -13.94 6.80 5.59
CA TYR A 86 -13.21 5.89 4.71
C TYR A 86 -14.08 5.56 3.51
N ILE A 87 -13.63 5.92 2.31
CA ILE A 87 -14.29 5.56 1.05
C ILE A 87 -13.57 4.34 0.51
N ARG A 88 -14.21 3.17 0.64
CA ARG A 88 -13.71 1.94 0.02
C ARG A 88 -13.82 2.08 -1.49
N LEU A 89 -12.71 1.86 -2.21
CA LEU A 89 -12.72 1.76 -3.67
C LEU A 89 -13.10 0.32 -4.03
N ASP A 90 -14.33 0.10 -4.48
CA ASP A 90 -14.86 -1.25 -4.75
C ASP A 90 -14.26 -1.95 -5.97
N ALA A 91 -13.54 -1.20 -6.82
CA ALA A 91 -12.91 -1.73 -8.02
C ALA A 91 -11.63 -2.49 -7.67
N PRO A 92 -11.49 -3.77 -8.08
CA PRO A 92 -10.24 -4.49 -7.91
C PRO A 92 -9.15 -3.77 -8.70
N CYS A 93 -8.08 -3.37 -8.01
CA CYS A 93 -6.90 -2.78 -8.63
C CYS A 93 -5.99 -3.94 -9.06
N TYR A 94 -6.13 -4.36 -10.32
CA TYR A 94 -5.20 -5.32 -10.91
C TYR A 94 -4.03 -4.55 -11.52
N VAL A 95 -2.80 -4.98 -11.23
CA VAL A 95 -1.63 -4.63 -12.03
C VAL A 95 -1.86 -5.24 -13.42
N VAL A 96 -1.88 -4.42 -14.46
CA VAL A 96 -1.89 -4.86 -15.87
C VAL A 96 -0.46 -4.86 -16.39
#